data_AF-A0A1F8J2Y5-F1
#
_entry.id   AF-A0A1F8J2Y5-F1
#
_cell.length_a   1.000
_cell.length_b   1.000
_cell.length_c   1.000
_cell.angle_alpha   90.00
_cell.angle_beta   90.00
_cell.angle_gamma   90.00
#
_symmetry.space_group_name_H-M   'P 1'
#
loop_
_entity.id
_entity.type
_entity.pdbx_description
1 polymer ?
#
loop_
_entity_poly.entity_id
_entity_poly.type
_entity_poly.pdbx_seq_one_letter_code
_entity_poly.pdbx_strand_id
1 'polypeptide(L)'
;MKKFSFFAFFLVAMIGFGLYKNSEKIALWFAIQSSQPEWVKKQLTADFSPFKKVTQQDLDATFEKAKHYQVVRYRLIDGKIFRQGEAHLLDRTRQFEKMLFRIQRSKKLPNLDCLICLGDGVPEAYVPHDFWITEHQAPLLAWAKKGDAPFVVLIPDILTTREASWHKEIEGINKKYRVTPWKKRKDMAFWRGASNDKGYTLENYATKPRYLISLLGKEHPHRINAGFCRIFPEEVEHILQHLIVGYASVKEHLDFKYLPVLDGYMCTFPGFQWRLLSGSLTFKQSSDEMQYFYAALKPYEHYVPISHDMSDLLEKIAWAKEHDSQCHLIAERARAFAQEHLLPNQIYAYLYWVLDTYSRFQDFDLTVEPLGPEWQEQFR
;
A
#
# COMPACT_ATOMS: atom_id res chain seq x y z
N MET A 1 34.18 27.46 -27.68
CA MET A 1 33.54 26.15 -27.98
C MET A 1 32.91 25.40 -26.80
N LYS A 2 32.98 25.85 -25.52
CA LYS A 2 32.39 25.10 -24.37
C LYS A 2 30.94 25.49 -23.97
N LYS A 3 30.34 26.56 -24.53
CA LYS A 3 28.97 27.00 -24.18
C LYS A 3 27.85 26.34 -25.02
N PHE A 4 28.16 25.80 -26.20
CA PHE A 4 27.16 25.13 -27.06
C PHE A 4 26.81 23.69 -26.62
N SER A 5 27.70 23.04 -25.87
CA SER A 5 27.53 21.65 -25.40
C SER A 5 26.50 21.54 -24.26
N PHE A 6 26.44 22.54 -23.37
CA PHE A 6 25.52 22.52 -22.22
C PHE A 6 24.06 22.73 -22.65
N PHE A 7 23.81 23.60 -23.63
CA PHE A 7 22.47 23.90 -24.13
C PHE A 7 21.88 22.73 -24.93
N ALA A 8 22.68 22.03 -25.73
CA ALA A 8 22.26 20.83 -26.45
C ALA A 8 21.93 19.67 -25.48
N PHE A 9 22.71 19.48 -24.41
CA PHE A 9 22.43 18.49 -23.38
C PHE A 9 21.13 18.80 -22.63
N PHE A 10 20.90 20.07 -22.28
CA PHE A 10 19.66 20.51 -21.64
C PHE A 10 18.43 20.31 -22.55
N LEU A 11 18.56 20.61 -23.85
CA LEU A 11 17.48 20.44 -24.81
C LEU A 11 17.15 18.96 -25.05
N VAL A 12 18.16 18.09 -25.18
CA VAL A 12 17.96 16.63 -25.31
C VAL A 12 17.37 16.03 -24.03
N ALA A 13 17.81 16.47 -22.85
CA ALA A 13 17.22 16.06 -21.58
C ALA A 13 15.77 16.54 -21.42
N MET A 14 15.46 17.78 -21.84
CA MET A 14 14.10 18.33 -21.84
C MET A 14 13.18 17.60 -22.81
N ILE A 15 13.65 17.30 -24.03
CA ILE A 15 12.90 16.54 -25.04
C ILE A 15 12.69 15.09 -24.56
N GLY A 16 13.73 14.44 -24.04
CA GLY A 16 13.64 13.09 -23.48
C GLY A 16 12.69 13.02 -22.26
N PHE A 17 12.73 14.02 -21.38
CA PHE A 17 11.84 14.11 -20.23
C PHE A 17 10.39 14.42 -20.62
N GLY A 18 10.18 15.25 -21.65
CA GLY A 18 8.86 15.52 -22.23
C GLY A 18 8.24 14.27 -22.88
N LEU A 19 9.03 13.52 -23.66
CA LEU A 19 8.63 12.25 -24.26
C LEU A 19 8.32 11.19 -23.19
N TYR A 20 9.15 11.09 -22.15
CA TYR A 20 8.93 10.19 -21.01
C TYR A 20 7.61 10.50 -20.29
N LYS A 21 7.36 11.76 -19.92
CA LYS A 21 6.10 12.17 -19.27
C LYS A 21 4.87 11.89 -20.14
N ASN A 22 4.99 12.09 -21.45
CA ASN A 22 3.93 11.75 -22.39
C ASN A 22 3.70 10.24 -22.46
N SER A 23 4.76 9.42 -22.42
CA SER A 23 4.64 7.96 -22.42
C SER A 23 3.93 7.41 -21.18
N GLU A 24 4.24 7.93 -19.98
CA GLU A 24 3.55 7.50 -18.75
C GLU A 24 2.09 7.95 -18.71
N LYS A 25 1.79 9.16 -19.21
CA LYS A 25 0.41 9.64 -19.35
C LYS A 25 -0.41 8.72 -20.27
N ILE A 26 0.17 8.36 -21.43
CA ILE A 26 -0.46 7.46 -22.39
C ILE A 26 -0.65 6.06 -21.77
N ALA A 27 0.36 5.54 -21.08
CA ALA A 27 0.29 4.24 -20.44
C ALA A 27 -0.77 4.18 -19.33
N LEU A 28 -0.89 5.23 -18.50
CA LEU A 28 -1.96 5.33 -17.51
C LEU A 28 -3.34 5.44 -18.17
N TRP A 29 -3.47 6.24 -19.24
CA TRP A 29 -4.71 6.33 -19.99
C TRP A 29 -5.16 4.95 -20.53
N PHE A 30 -4.24 4.18 -21.13
CA PHE A 30 -4.51 2.82 -21.55
C PHE A 30 -4.88 1.90 -20.38
N ALA A 31 -4.17 1.97 -19.26
CA ALA A 31 -4.48 1.16 -18.08
C ALA A 31 -5.90 1.42 -17.57
N ILE A 32 -6.33 2.69 -17.49
CA ILE A 32 -7.67 3.07 -17.04
C ILE A 32 -8.77 2.59 -18.01
N GLN A 33 -8.51 2.62 -19.32
CA GLN A 33 -9.50 2.22 -20.34
C GLN A 33 -9.54 0.72 -20.62
N SER A 34 -8.48 0.00 -20.22
CA SER A 34 -8.45 -1.45 -20.34
C SER A 34 -9.56 -2.08 -19.51
N SER A 35 -10.00 -3.27 -19.92
CA SER A 35 -10.96 -4.03 -19.12
C SER A 35 -10.39 -4.28 -17.73
N GLN A 36 -11.17 -3.97 -16.69
CA GLN A 36 -10.79 -4.27 -15.31
C GLN A 36 -10.46 -5.76 -15.18
N PRO A 37 -9.30 -6.11 -14.58
CA PRO A 37 -9.00 -7.50 -14.24
C PRO A 37 -10.12 -8.10 -13.39
N GLU A 38 -10.34 -9.40 -13.51
CA GLU A 38 -11.46 -10.07 -12.84
C GLU A 38 -11.39 -9.92 -11.31
N TRP A 39 -10.19 -9.96 -10.74
CA TRP A 39 -10.00 -9.75 -9.30
C TRP A 39 -10.37 -8.33 -8.86
N VAL A 40 -10.14 -7.31 -9.70
CA VAL A 40 -10.53 -5.93 -9.42
C VAL A 40 -12.05 -5.81 -9.39
N LYS A 41 -12.75 -6.38 -10.37
CA LYS A 41 -14.22 -6.38 -10.41
C LYS A 41 -14.82 -7.01 -9.15
N LYS A 42 -14.27 -8.15 -8.74
CA LYS A 42 -14.66 -8.84 -7.50
C LYS A 42 -14.41 -8.00 -6.27
N GLN A 43 -13.23 -7.37 -6.16
CA GLN A 43 -12.87 -6.49 -5.06
C GLN A 43 -13.83 -5.28 -4.97
N LEU A 44 -14.06 -4.58 -6.07
CA LEU A 44 -14.96 -3.42 -6.11
C LEU A 44 -16.41 -3.83 -5.80
N THR A 45 -16.87 -4.96 -6.34
CA THR A 45 -18.21 -5.47 -6.05
C THR A 45 -18.37 -5.80 -4.57
N ALA A 46 -17.38 -6.46 -3.96
CA ALA A 46 -17.41 -6.78 -2.54
C ALA A 46 -17.40 -5.52 -1.66
N ASP A 47 -16.47 -4.59 -1.92
CA ASP A 47 -16.31 -3.36 -1.13
C ASP A 47 -17.53 -2.44 -1.24
N PHE A 48 -18.20 -2.39 -2.39
CA PHE A 48 -19.39 -1.55 -2.57
C PHE A 48 -20.73 -2.26 -2.28
N SER A 49 -20.72 -3.60 -2.06
CA SER A 49 -21.94 -4.38 -1.80
C SER A 49 -22.79 -3.92 -0.60
N PRO A 50 -22.22 -3.32 0.48
CA PRO A 50 -23.03 -2.84 1.60
C PRO A 50 -23.84 -1.57 1.28
N PHE A 51 -23.54 -0.89 0.17
CA PHE A 51 -24.12 0.40 -0.17
C PHE A 51 -25.16 0.25 -1.27
N LYS A 52 -26.21 1.07 -1.25
CA LYS A 52 -27.24 1.12 -2.30
C LYS A 52 -27.11 2.40 -3.11
N LYS A 53 -27.51 3.50 -2.51
CA LYS A 53 -27.29 4.87 -2.95
C LYS A 53 -26.69 5.63 -1.77
N VAL A 54 -25.80 6.55 -2.07
CA VAL A 54 -25.13 7.42 -1.10
C VAL A 54 -25.69 8.81 -1.32
N THR A 55 -26.37 9.31 -0.31
CA THR A 55 -26.93 10.66 -0.29
C THR A 55 -25.94 11.65 0.33
N GLN A 56 -26.20 12.94 0.14
CA GLN A 56 -25.48 14.00 0.83
C GLN A 56 -25.59 13.85 2.37
N GLN A 57 -26.75 13.41 2.88
CA GLN A 57 -26.97 13.14 4.31
C GLN A 57 -26.07 12.01 4.83
N ASP A 58 -25.86 10.94 4.05
CA ASP A 58 -24.96 9.84 4.43
C ASP A 58 -23.51 10.30 4.56
N LEU A 59 -23.06 11.16 3.62
CA LEU A 59 -21.73 11.75 3.65
C LEU A 59 -21.57 12.70 4.84
N ASP A 60 -22.55 13.56 5.10
CA ASP A 60 -22.53 14.52 6.20
C ASP A 60 -22.50 13.79 7.56
N ALA A 61 -23.40 12.82 7.77
CA ALA A 61 -23.46 12.04 9.00
C ALA A 61 -22.16 11.24 9.24
N THR A 62 -21.64 10.58 8.20
CA THR A 62 -20.39 9.82 8.30
C THR A 62 -19.20 10.73 8.56
N PHE A 63 -19.12 11.89 7.89
CA PHE A 63 -18.03 12.85 8.09
C PHE A 63 -18.06 13.47 9.48
N GLU A 64 -19.22 13.87 9.99
CA GLU A 64 -19.36 14.43 11.33
C GLU A 64 -18.87 13.46 12.42
N LYS A 65 -19.16 12.17 12.28
CA LYS A 65 -18.66 11.14 13.21
C LYS A 65 -17.16 10.90 13.07
N ALA A 66 -16.64 10.91 11.84
CA ALA A 66 -15.29 10.43 11.53
C ALA A 66 -14.20 11.52 11.43
N LYS A 67 -14.55 12.80 11.27
CA LYS A 67 -13.61 13.92 11.03
C LYS A 67 -12.51 14.09 12.07
N HIS A 68 -12.73 13.59 13.29
CA HIS A 68 -11.74 13.62 14.38
C HIS A 68 -10.71 12.48 14.32
N TYR A 69 -10.84 11.56 13.36
CA TYR A 69 -10.02 10.35 13.22
C TYR A 69 -9.27 10.33 11.89
N GLN A 70 -8.58 11.42 11.58
CA GLN A 70 -7.76 11.57 10.36
C GLN A 70 -8.54 11.39 9.06
N VAL A 71 -9.85 11.66 9.08
CA VAL A 71 -10.71 11.63 7.89
C VAL A 71 -10.81 13.03 7.30
N VAL A 72 -10.59 13.12 5.99
CA VAL A 72 -10.85 14.34 5.20
C VAL A 72 -11.90 14.04 4.15
N ARG A 73 -12.59 15.08 3.71
CA ARG A 73 -13.60 15.00 2.67
C ARG A 73 -13.13 15.71 1.41
N TYR A 74 -13.33 15.10 0.26
CA TYR A 74 -13.00 15.66 -1.05
C TYR A 74 -14.24 15.77 -1.91
N ARG A 75 -14.38 16.91 -2.59
CA ARG A 75 -15.32 17.10 -3.70
C ARG A 75 -14.53 17.26 -4.99
N LEU A 76 -14.74 16.37 -5.94
CA LEU A 76 -14.21 16.41 -7.29
C LEU A 76 -15.32 16.98 -8.18
N ILE A 77 -15.12 18.15 -8.78
CA ILE A 77 -16.17 18.84 -9.54
C ILE A 77 -15.55 19.42 -10.81
N ASP A 78 -15.94 18.88 -11.97
CA ASP A 78 -15.48 19.33 -13.28
C ASP A 78 -13.95 19.41 -13.43
N GLY A 79 -13.27 18.46 -12.80
CA GLY A 79 -11.81 18.38 -12.79
C GLY A 79 -11.14 19.37 -11.83
N LYS A 80 -11.90 20.00 -10.94
CA LYS A 80 -11.37 20.70 -9.76
C LYS A 80 -11.42 19.80 -8.55
N ILE A 81 -10.48 19.98 -7.64
CA ILE A 81 -10.35 19.19 -6.42
C ILE A 81 -10.54 20.13 -5.24
N PHE A 82 -11.58 19.91 -4.45
CA PHE A 82 -11.87 20.67 -3.25
C PHE A 82 -11.70 19.76 -2.03
N ARG A 83 -11.13 20.29 -0.96
CA ARG A 83 -10.94 19.56 0.31
C ARG A 83 -11.63 20.28 1.46
N GLN A 84 -12.29 19.52 2.31
CA GLN A 84 -12.78 19.92 3.63
C GLN A 84 -12.11 19.02 4.70
N GLY A 85 -11.61 19.61 5.78
CA GLY A 85 -10.90 18.89 6.85
C GLY A 85 -9.42 19.28 7.02
N GLU A 86 -8.82 18.82 8.12
CA GLU A 86 -7.70 19.49 8.79
C GLU A 86 -6.34 19.56 8.07
N ALA A 87 -5.55 20.55 8.52
CA ALA A 87 -4.20 20.89 8.08
C ALA A 87 -3.06 20.09 8.78
N HIS A 88 -3.31 19.32 9.84
CA HIS A 88 -2.23 18.57 10.50
C HIS A 88 -1.73 17.35 9.69
N LEU A 89 -2.47 16.91 8.68
CA LEU A 89 -2.11 15.82 7.75
C LEU A 89 -1.52 16.32 6.42
N LEU A 90 -0.99 17.56 6.38
CA LEU A 90 -0.57 18.23 5.14
C LEU A 90 0.30 17.39 4.21
N ASP A 91 1.22 16.55 4.71
CA ASP A 91 2.00 15.69 3.79
C ASP A 91 1.12 14.58 3.18
N ARG A 92 0.28 13.91 3.98
CA ARG A 92 -0.58 12.82 3.49
C ARG A 92 -1.65 13.33 2.52
N THR A 93 -2.30 14.46 2.83
CA THR A 93 -3.27 15.11 1.92
C THR A 93 -2.60 15.51 0.61
N ARG A 94 -1.41 16.15 0.66
CA ARG A 94 -0.65 16.53 -0.54
C ARG A 94 -0.25 15.33 -1.39
N GLN A 95 0.15 14.20 -0.80
CA GLN A 95 0.48 13.01 -1.58
C GLN A 95 -0.78 12.44 -2.26
N PHE A 96 -1.91 12.38 -1.56
CA PHE A 96 -3.16 11.92 -2.14
C PHE A 96 -3.64 12.84 -3.27
N GLU A 97 -3.59 14.16 -3.08
CA GLU A 97 -3.93 15.15 -4.11
C GLU A 97 -3.03 15.02 -5.35
N LYS A 98 -1.73 14.73 -5.18
CA LYS A 98 -0.85 14.43 -6.31
C LYS A 98 -1.31 13.20 -7.09
N MET A 99 -1.83 12.16 -6.43
CA MET A 99 -2.40 10.99 -7.10
C MET A 99 -3.61 11.40 -7.96
N LEU A 100 -4.52 12.21 -7.41
CA LEU A 100 -5.69 12.72 -8.12
C LEU A 100 -5.28 13.56 -9.34
N PHE A 101 -4.38 14.54 -9.17
CA PHE A 101 -3.87 15.35 -10.28
C PHE A 101 -3.15 14.52 -11.34
N ARG A 102 -2.53 13.40 -10.96
CA ARG A 102 -1.86 12.50 -11.90
C ARG A 102 -2.86 11.75 -12.77
N ILE A 103 -3.91 11.21 -12.16
CA ILE A 103 -5.03 10.56 -12.86
C ILE A 103 -5.70 11.57 -13.80
N GLN A 104 -5.99 12.78 -13.30
CA GLN A 104 -6.69 13.81 -14.06
C GLN A 104 -6.01 14.24 -15.35
N ARG A 105 -4.67 14.20 -15.41
CA ARG A 105 -3.95 14.47 -16.67
C ARG A 105 -4.27 13.45 -17.74
N SER A 106 -4.55 12.21 -17.34
CA SER A 106 -4.79 11.09 -18.24
C SER A 106 -6.27 10.95 -18.55
N LYS A 107 -7.15 11.03 -17.55
CA LYS A 107 -8.61 10.94 -17.70
C LYS A 107 -9.29 11.89 -16.72
N LYS A 108 -10.34 12.62 -17.16
CA LYS A 108 -11.14 13.50 -16.28
C LYS A 108 -11.64 12.67 -15.10
N LEU A 109 -11.43 13.17 -13.88
CA LEU A 109 -11.98 12.57 -12.67
C LEU A 109 -13.52 12.69 -12.70
N PRO A 110 -14.26 11.70 -12.17
CA PRO A 110 -15.71 11.81 -12.05
C PRO A 110 -16.08 12.94 -11.09
N ASN A 111 -17.29 13.50 -11.24
CA ASN A 111 -17.87 14.31 -10.18
C ASN A 111 -18.17 13.38 -8.99
N LEU A 112 -17.65 13.69 -7.81
CA LEU A 112 -17.70 12.79 -6.65
C LEU A 112 -17.49 13.58 -5.35
N ASP A 113 -18.26 13.24 -4.32
CA ASP A 113 -18.01 13.65 -2.93
C ASP A 113 -17.59 12.43 -2.09
N CYS A 114 -16.39 12.41 -1.52
CA CYS A 114 -15.90 11.21 -0.84
C CYS A 114 -15.16 11.50 0.46
N LEU A 115 -15.22 10.52 1.36
CA LEU A 115 -14.53 10.52 2.65
C LEU A 115 -13.31 9.62 2.54
N ILE A 116 -12.17 10.09 3.00
CA ILE A 116 -10.93 9.31 3.03
C ILE A 116 -10.27 9.40 4.39
N CYS A 117 -10.01 8.24 4.99
CA CYS A 117 -9.13 8.10 6.13
C CYS A 117 -7.69 8.12 5.65
N LEU A 118 -6.92 9.09 6.13
CA LEU A 118 -5.48 9.22 5.86
C LEU A 118 -4.63 8.68 7.02
N GLY A 119 -5.22 8.00 8.00
CA GLY A 119 -4.52 7.21 9.02
C GLY A 119 -3.87 5.95 8.46
N ASP A 120 -3.19 5.15 9.27
CA ASP A 120 -2.50 3.94 8.79
C ASP A 120 -3.48 2.82 8.39
N GLY A 121 -4.73 2.88 8.85
CA GLY A 121 -5.83 2.02 8.43
C GLY A 121 -7.10 2.25 9.24
N VAL A 122 -8.13 1.45 9.02
CA VAL A 122 -9.44 1.60 9.69
C VAL A 122 -9.93 0.26 10.27
N PRO A 123 -10.22 0.17 11.59
CA PRO A 123 -9.83 1.09 12.66
C PRO A 123 -8.35 0.96 13.05
N GLU A 124 -7.76 2.07 13.48
CA GLU A 124 -6.52 2.06 14.25
C GLU A 124 -6.74 1.58 15.70
N ALA A 125 -5.67 1.25 16.44
CA ALA A 125 -5.76 0.58 17.74
C ALA A 125 -6.50 1.37 18.81
N TYR A 126 -6.25 2.68 18.79
CA TYR A 126 -6.75 3.63 19.79
C TYR A 126 -8.12 4.18 19.39
N VAL A 127 -8.66 3.77 18.25
CA VAL A 127 -9.92 4.28 17.73
C VAL A 127 -11.01 3.23 17.97
N PRO A 128 -12.19 3.62 18.49
CA PRO A 128 -13.32 2.70 18.60
C PRO A 128 -13.60 1.99 17.28
N HIS A 129 -13.89 0.68 17.35
CA HIS A 129 -14.13 -0.14 16.15
C HIS A 129 -15.30 0.33 15.29
N ASP A 130 -16.15 1.21 15.80
CA ASP A 130 -17.35 1.71 15.14
C ASP A 130 -17.30 3.22 14.88
N PHE A 131 -16.12 3.87 14.95
CA PHE A 131 -16.00 5.33 14.84
C PHE A 131 -16.57 5.92 13.54
N TRP A 132 -16.62 5.14 12.45
CA TRP A 132 -17.19 5.55 11.17
C TRP A 132 -18.63 5.08 10.97
N ILE A 133 -19.14 4.19 11.82
CA ILE A 133 -20.44 3.54 11.66
C ILE A 133 -21.56 4.50 12.08
N THR A 134 -22.44 4.88 11.17
CA THR A 134 -23.59 5.74 11.49
C THR A 134 -24.90 5.13 10.96
N GLU A 135 -26.04 5.69 11.38
CA GLU A 135 -27.35 5.31 10.82
C GLU A 135 -27.43 5.61 9.31
N HIS A 136 -26.73 6.66 8.88
CA HIS A 136 -26.62 7.14 7.50
C HIS A 136 -25.17 6.96 7.01
N GLN A 137 -24.87 5.76 6.50
CA GLN A 137 -23.49 5.35 6.21
C GLN A 137 -23.07 5.63 4.76
N ALA A 138 -22.05 6.46 4.59
CA ALA A 138 -21.31 6.59 3.33
C ALA A 138 -20.04 5.72 3.32
N PRO A 139 -19.55 5.29 2.15
CA PRO A 139 -18.26 4.63 2.03
C PRO A 139 -17.10 5.50 2.54
N LEU A 140 -16.28 4.93 3.43
CA LEU A 140 -15.02 5.51 3.88
C LEU A 140 -13.85 4.87 3.13
N LEU A 141 -13.11 5.67 2.36
CA LEU A 141 -11.93 5.19 1.64
C LEU A 141 -10.75 5.07 2.60
N ALA A 142 -10.01 3.96 2.55
CA ALA A 142 -8.77 3.79 3.32
C ALA A 142 -7.81 2.83 2.60
N TRP A 143 -6.50 2.93 2.86
CA TRP A 143 -5.52 2.02 2.23
C TRP A 143 -5.30 0.70 2.98
N ALA A 144 -5.73 0.59 4.24
CA ALA A 144 -5.91 -0.67 4.94
C ALA A 144 -7.17 -0.67 5.78
N LYS A 145 -7.72 -1.87 5.97
CA LYS A 145 -8.82 -2.11 6.89
C LYS A 145 -8.62 -3.41 7.67
N LYS A 146 -9.31 -3.52 8.80
CA LYS A 146 -9.62 -4.82 9.41
C LYS A 146 -10.69 -5.54 8.57
N GLY A 147 -10.58 -6.86 8.47
CA GLY A 147 -11.42 -7.68 7.59
C GLY A 147 -12.92 -7.60 7.90
N ASP A 148 -13.27 -7.23 9.14
CA ASP A 148 -14.63 -7.06 9.65
C ASP A 148 -15.14 -5.61 9.58
N ALA A 149 -14.46 -4.71 8.85
CA ALA A 149 -14.91 -3.34 8.60
C ALA A 149 -15.65 -3.24 7.24
N PRO A 150 -16.97 -3.54 7.17
CA PRO A 150 -17.69 -3.70 5.90
C PRO A 150 -17.83 -2.38 5.13
N PHE A 151 -17.90 -1.24 5.82
CA PHE A 151 -18.15 0.07 5.22
C PHE A 151 -16.87 0.81 4.76
N VAL A 152 -15.73 0.13 4.83
CA VAL A 152 -14.45 0.67 4.39
C VAL A 152 -14.12 0.13 3.00
N VAL A 153 -13.92 1.03 2.05
CA VAL A 153 -13.53 0.70 0.66
C VAL A 153 -12.02 0.88 0.52
N LEU A 154 -11.34 -0.17 0.03
CA LEU A 154 -9.88 -0.16 -0.05
C LEU A 154 -9.39 0.62 -1.27
N ILE A 155 -8.46 1.54 -1.04
CA ILE A 155 -7.71 2.28 -2.06
C ILE A 155 -6.20 1.97 -1.96
N PRO A 156 -5.38 2.34 -2.97
CA PRO A 156 -3.95 2.21 -2.84
C PRO A 156 -3.36 3.22 -1.85
N ASP A 157 -2.25 2.84 -1.22
CA ASP A 157 -1.54 3.69 -0.27
C ASP A 157 -0.77 4.82 -0.95
N ILE A 158 -0.53 5.90 -0.22
CA ILE A 158 0.24 7.05 -0.71
C ILE A 158 1.75 6.76 -0.87
N LEU A 159 2.29 5.72 -0.24
CA LEU A 159 3.74 5.44 -0.28
C LEU A 159 4.15 4.79 -1.61
N THR A 160 3.33 3.89 -2.14
CA THR A 160 3.50 3.29 -3.47
C THR A 160 3.30 4.27 -4.63
N THR A 161 2.82 5.49 -4.35
CA THR A 161 2.61 6.54 -5.36
C THR A 161 3.57 7.72 -5.22
N ARG A 162 4.55 7.64 -4.31
CA ARG A 162 5.68 8.58 -4.24
C ARG A 162 6.61 8.36 -5.45
N GLU A 163 6.28 9.01 -6.57
CA GLU A 163 6.83 8.77 -7.92
C GLU A 163 8.34 8.51 -7.94
N ALA A 164 9.16 9.43 -7.41
CA ALA A 164 10.61 9.31 -7.52
C ALA A 164 11.21 8.13 -6.74
N SER A 165 10.67 7.81 -5.56
CA SER A 165 11.20 6.73 -4.73
C SER A 165 10.74 5.37 -5.22
N TRP A 166 9.45 5.21 -5.56
CA TRP A 166 8.92 3.90 -5.91
C TRP A 166 9.37 3.42 -7.29
N HIS A 167 9.41 4.30 -8.30
CA HIS A 167 9.92 3.93 -9.63
C HIS A 167 11.40 3.51 -9.57
N LYS A 168 12.22 4.25 -8.80
CA LYS A 168 13.64 3.93 -8.59
C LYS A 168 13.81 2.61 -7.85
N GLU A 169 12.93 2.32 -6.89
CA GLU A 169 12.94 1.05 -6.16
C GLU A 169 12.59 -0.12 -7.10
N ILE A 170 11.53 0.00 -7.91
CA ILE A 170 11.15 -1.00 -8.93
C ILE A 170 12.30 -1.27 -9.89
N GLU A 171 12.94 -0.22 -10.41
CA GLU A 171 14.11 -0.36 -11.30
C GLU A 171 15.25 -1.11 -10.60
N GLY A 172 15.53 -0.75 -9.35
CA GLY A 172 16.53 -1.40 -8.50
C GLY A 172 16.25 -2.89 -8.28
N ILE A 173 15.00 -3.23 -7.96
CA ILE A 173 14.51 -4.61 -7.78
C ILE A 173 14.70 -5.39 -9.08
N ASN A 174 14.23 -4.86 -10.21
CA ASN A 174 14.32 -5.52 -11.51
C ASN A 174 15.76 -5.75 -11.95
N LYS A 175 16.65 -4.77 -11.73
CA LYS A 175 18.08 -4.91 -12.01
C LYS A 175 18.70 -6.00 -11.15
N LYS A 176 18.42 -6.00 -9.84
CA LYS A 176 18.94 -7.00 -8.90
C LYS A 176 18.42 -8.41 -9.19
N TYR A 177 17.12 -8.55 -9.50
CA TYR A 177 16.50 -9.81 -9.90
C TYR A 177 17.25 -10.48 -11.08
N ARG A 178 17.60 -9.69 -12.11
CA ARG A 178 18.31 -10.20 -13.31
C ARG A 178 19.72 -10.72 -13.02
N VAL A 179 20.42 -10.14 -12.05
CA VAL A 179 21.82 -10.50 -11.74
C VAL A 179 21.95 -11.49 -10.58
N THR A 180 20.91 -11.64 -9.76
CA THR A 180 20.82 -12.62 -8.66
C THR A 180 19.68 -13.63 -8.94
N PRO A 181 19.87 -14.57 -9.87
CA PRO A 181 18.92 -15.64 -10.14
C PRO A 181 18.73 -16.52 -8.89
N TRP A 182 17.59 -17.19 -8.81
CA TRP A 182 17.18 -18.00 -7.64
C TRP A 182 18.26 -18.92 -7.09
N LYS A 183 18.98 -19.65 -7.95
CA LYS A 183 20.05 -20.58 -7.56
C LYS A 183 21.24 -19.91 -6.86
N LYS A 184 21.41 -18.58 -7.00
CA LYS A 184 22.46 -17.80 -6.32
C LYS A 184 21.99 -17.17 -5.01
N ARG A 185 20.69 -17.23 -4.70
CA ARG A 185 20.13 -16.68 -3.46
C ARG A 185 20.37 -17.63 -2.31
N LYS A 186 20.53 -17.08 -1.11
CA LYS A 186 20.75 -17.85 0.13
C LYS A 186 19.46 -18.55 0.57
N ASP A 187 19.56 -19.82 0.95
CA ASP A 187 18.46 -20.67 1.47
C ASP A 187 18.12 -20.32 2.93
N MET A 188 17.72 -19.08 3.15
CA MET A 188 17.55 -18.47 4.46
C MET A 188 16.44 -17.43 4.43
N ALA A 189 15.67 -17.35 5.52
CA ALA A 189 14.72 -16.28 5.70
C ALA A 189 15.43 -14.99 6.09
N PHE A 190 15.07 -13.87 5.47
CA PHE A 190 15.69 -12.58 5.75
C PHE A 190 14.65 -11.50 5.98
N TRP A 191 14.77 -10.79 7.10
CA TRP A 191 13.84 -9.74 7.48
C TRP A 191 14.55 -8.59 8.21
N ARG A 192 14.18 -7.36 7.88
CA ARG A 192 14.51 -6.14 8.63
C ARG A 192 13.26 -5.29 8.75
N GLY A 193 13.01 -4.76 9.94
CA GLY A 193 11.90 -3.85 10.18
C GLY A 193 12.04 -3.13 11.50
N ALA A 194 11.15 -2.17 11.74
CA ALA A 194 11.04 -1.52 13.04
C ALA A 194 10.13 -2.34 13.98
N SER A 195 10.26 -2.17 15.29
CA SER A 195 9.37 -2.79 16.29
C SER A 195 8.01 -2.08 16.42
N ASN A 196 7.43 -1.64 15.31
CA ASN A 196 6.18 -0.87 15.32
C ASN A 196 4.93 -1.76 15.21
N ASP A 197 4.95 -2.98 15.75
CA ASP A 197 3.72 -3.76 15.91
C ASP A 197 2.69 -2.98 16.72
N LYS A 198 1.42 -3.15 16.39
CA LYS A 198 0.31 -2.48 17.07
C LYS A 198 0.30 -2.73 18.58
N GLY A 199 0.20 -1.65 19.37
CA GLY A 199 0.02 -1.71 20.82
C GLY A 199 1.19 -2.34 21.56
N TYR A 200 2.42 -1.96 21.21
CA TYR A 200 3.65 -2.40 21.86
C TYR A 200 3.75 -1.83 23.30
N THR A 201 3.86 -2.69 24.31
CA THR A 201 4.05 -2.28 25.72
C THR A 201 5.11 -3.15 26.42
N LEU A 202 5.53 -2.77 27.63
CA LEU A 202 6.46 -3.56 28.44
C LEU A 202 5.89 -4.94 28.82
N GLU A 203 4.57 -5.06 28.88
CA GLU A 203 3.87 -6.28 29.26
C GLU A 203 3.65 -7.23 28.08
N ASN A 204 3.59 -6.72 26.84
CA ASN A 204 3.16 -7.51 25.69
C ASN A 204 4.19 -7.58 24.55
N TYR A 205 5.34 -6.92 24.63
CA TYR A 205 6.33 -6.92 23.55
C TYR A 205 6.72 -8.33 23.10
N ALA A 206 6.81 -9.26 24.06
CA ALA A 206 7.29 -10.62 23.83
C ALA A 206 6.32 -11.47 23.00
N THR A 207 5.07 -11.04 22.83
CA THR A 207 4.07 -11.72 22.01
C THR A 207 3.94 -11.09 20.62
N LYS A 208 4.69 -10.01 20.33
CA LYS A 208 4.57 -9.29 19.07
C LYS A 208 5.27 -10.06 17.93
N PRO A 209 4.61 -10.21 16.77
CA PRO A 209 5.15 -10.95 15.64
C PRO A 209 6.59 -10.55 15.22
N ARG A 210 6.91 -9.24 15.20
CA ARG A 210 8.26 -8.80 14.82
C ARG A 210 9.30 -9.02 15.92
N TYR A 211 8.89 -9.04 17.18
CA TYR A 211 9.76 -9.53 18.26
C TYR A 211 10.05 -11.01 18.07
N LEU A 212 9.01 -11.82 17.85
CA LEU A 212 9.12 -13.28 17.73
C LEU A 212 10.03 -13.69 16.57
N ILE A 213 9.89 -13.10 15.38
CA ILE A 213 10.80 -13.41 14.27
C ILE A 213 12.25 -12.96 14.54
N SER A 214 12.44 -11.85 15.26
CA SER A 214 13.76 -11.35 15.61
C SER A 214 14.44 -12.27 16.63
N LEU A 215 13.68 -12.78 17.62
CA LEU A 215 14.14 -13.79 18.56
C LEU A 215 14.51 -15.09 17.84
N LEU A 216 13.63 -15.60 16.97
CA LEU A 216 13.92 -16.77 16.14
C LEU A 216 15.17 -16.59 15.26
N GLY A 217 15.40 -15.37 14.74
CA GLY A 217 16.61 -15.01 14.00
C GLY A 217 17.89 -15.12 14.85
N LYS A 218 17.80 -14.70 16.12
CA LYS A 218 18.92 -14.81 17.07
C LYS A 218 19.18 -16.25 17.50
N GLU A 219 18.13 -17.05 17.71
CA GLU A 219 18.23 -18.46 18.15
C GLU A 219 18.61 -19.42 17.02
N HIS A 220 18.22 -19.11 15.78
CA HIS A 220 18.47 -19.95 14.60
C HIS A 220 19.16 -19.19 13.45
N PRO A 221 20.36 -18.62 13.68
CA PRO A 221 21.02 -17.73 12.72
C PRO A 221 21.41 -18.41 11.40
N HIS A 222 21.50 -19.74 11.36
CA HIS A 222 21.74 -20.52 10.14
C HIS A 222 20.51 -20.68 9.25
N ARG A 223 19.31 -20.35 9.76
CA ARG A 223 18.03 -20.52 9.04
C ARG A 223 17.30 -19.20 8.83
N ILE A 224 17.44 -18.27 9.78
CA ILE A 224 16.75 -16.98 9.80
C ILE A 224 17.77 -15.90 10.12
N ASN A 225 17.83 -14.88 9.28
CA ASN A 225 18.57 -13.65 9.54
C ASN A 225 17.55 -12.50 9.62
N ALA A 226 17.03 -12.30 10.83
CA ALA A 226 15.99 -11.33 11.13
C ALA A 226 16.36 -10.49 12.35
N GLY A 227 15.91 -9.24 12.36
CA GLY A 227 16.04 -8.37 13.52
C GLY A 227 15.62 -6.94 13.23
N PHE A 228 15.67 -6.12 14.26
CA PHE A 228 15.23 -4.74 14.18
C PHE A 228 16.27 -3.83 13.52
N CYS A 229 15.80 -2.91 12.67
CA CYS A 229 16.61 -1.81 12.15
C CYS A 229 16.37 -0.49 12.91
N ARG A 230 15.28 -0.40 13.67
CA ARG A 230 14.88 0.75 14.49
C ARG A 230 13.90 0.26 15.56
N ILE A 231 13.96 0.83 16.76
CA ILE A 231 13.04 0.48 17.85
C ILE A 231 12.01 1.59 18.05
N PHE A 232 10.75 1.18 18.22
CA PHE A 232 9.61 1.98 18.67
C PHE A 232 8.69 1.14 19.57
N PRO A 233 8.05 1.75 20.58
CA PRO A 233 8.37 3.08 21.11
C PRO A 233 9.70 3.06 21.92
N GLU A 234 10.23 4.20 22.36
CA GLU A 234 11.57 4.27 22.98
C GLU A 234 11.65 3.51 24.32
N GLU A 235 10.53 3.36 25.02
CA GLU A 235 10.41 2.71 26.32
C GLU A 235 10.87 1.26 26.30
N VAL A 236 10.74 0.57 25.16
CA VAL A 236 11.17 -0.83 24.99
C VAL A 236 12.57 -0.97 24.42
N GLU A 237 13.26 0.12 24.08
CA GLU A 237 14.58 0.08 23.43
C GLU A 237 15.62 -0.66 24.27
N HIS A 238 15.70 -0.37 25.57
CA HIS A 238 16.64 -1.02 26.48
C HIS A 238 16.45 -2.54 26.56
N ILE A 239 15.22 -3.04 26.32
CA ILE A 239 14.88 -4.47 26.30
C ILE A 239 15.26 -5.07 24.95
N LEU A 240 14.96 -4.38 23.86
CA LEU A 240 15.06 -4.91 22.49
C LEU A 240 16.41 -4.68 21.82
N GLN A 241 17.31 -3.90 22.44
CA GLN A 241 18.63 -3.56 21.87
C GLN A 241 19.42 -4.79 21.41
N HIS A 242 19.25 -5.93 22.09
CA HIS A 242 19.93 -7.18 21.77
C HIS A 242 19.42 -7.89 20.50
N LEU A 243 18.34 -7.38 19.89
CA LEU A 243 17.75 -7.85 18.63
C LEU A 243 17.97 -6.84 17.48
N ILE A 244 18.73 -5.77 17.70
CA ILE A 244 19.06 -4.80 16.66
C ILE A 244 20.17 -5.37 15.76
N VAL A 245 19.92 -5.35 14.45
CA VAL A 245 20.81 -5.90 13.41
C VAL A 245 21.09 -4.88 12.28
N GLY A 246 20.61 -3.65 12.45
CA GLY A 246 20.81 -2.55 11.50
C GLY A 246 19.89 -2.59 10.28
N TYR A 247 19.93 -1.52 9.49
CA TYR A 247 19.18 -1.39 8.25
C TYR A 247 19.75 -2.28 7.13
N ALA A 248 18.87 -2.84 6.30
CA ALA A 248 19.24 -3.41 5.01
C ALA A 248 18.31 -2.86 3.93
N SER A 249 18.88 -2.51 2.78
CA SER A 249 18.14 -2.07 1.61
C SER A 249 17.32 -3.20 1.01
N VAL A 250 16.29 -2.86 0.23
CA VAL A 250 15.51 -3.85 -0.54
C VAL A 250 16.42 -4.69 -1.45
N LYS A 251 17.46 -4.09 -2.04
CA LYS A 251 18.43 -4.80 -2.89
C LYS A 251 19.20 -5.88 -2.14
N GLU A 252 19.54 -5.65 -0.88
CA GLU A 252 20.19 -6.67 -0.02
C GLU A 252 19.24 -7.80 0.34
N HIS A 253 17.94 -7.52 0.53
CA HIS A 253 16.94 -8.56 0.76
C HIS A 253 16.84 -9.54 -0.42
N LEU A 254 17.04 -9.06 -1.66
CA LEU A 254 16.99 -9.89 -2.86
C LEU A 254 18.11 -10.94 -2.97
N ASP A 255 19.09 -10.94 -2.06
CA ASP A 255 20.10 -12.01 -1.95
C ASP A 255 19.60 -13.26 -1.21
N PHE A 256 18.37 -13.24 -0.70
CA PHE A 256 17.78 -14.32 0.11
C PHE A 256 16.53 -14.89 -0.55
N LYS A 257 16.35 -16.20 -0.47
CA LYS A 257 15.19 -16.88 -1.09
C LYS A 257 13.88 -16.62 -0.37
N TYR A 258 13.90 -16.41 0.95
CA TYR A 258 12.66 -16.34 1.72
C TYR A 258 12.52 -14.98 2.42
N LEU A 259 11.44 -14.25 2.12
CA LEU A 259 11.18 -12.91 2.61
C LEU A 259 9.86 -12.89 3.40
N PRO A 260 9.92 -13.00 4.73
CA PRO A 260 8.75 -12.82 5.58
C PRO A 260 8.11 -11.44 5.41
N VAL A 261 6.77 -11.43 5.36
CA VAL A 261 5.91 -10.25 5.25
C VAL A 261 5.09 -10.17 6.53
N LEU A 262 5.44 -9.23 7.39
CA LEU A 262 4.79 -9.01 8.69
C LEU A 262 4.13 -7.64 8.70
N ASP A 263 2.95 -7.59 9.31
CA ASP A 263 2.26 -6.32 9.56
C ASP A 263 3.02 -5.52 10.63
N GLY A 264 2.71 -4.24 10.76
CA GLY A 264 3.30 -3.35 11.76
C GLY A 264 2.21 -2.74 12.59
N TYR A 265 2.05 -1.42 12.48
CA TYR A 265 0.95 -0.74 13.13
C TYR A 265 -0.39 -1.11 12.46
N MET A 266 -0.35 -1.19 11.13
CA MET A 266 -1.31 -1.84 10.24
C MET A 266 -0.52 -2.64 9.18
N CYS A 267 -1.15 -2.96 8.05
CA CYS A 267 -0.50 -3.56 6.88
C CYS A 267 0.85 -2.91 6.55
N THR A 268 1.80 -3.70 6.03
CA THR A 268 3.08 -3.16 5.59
C THR A 268 3.02 -2.53 4.20
N PHE A 269 3.32 -1.23 4.12
CA PHE A 269 3.37 -0.44 2.89
C PHE A 269 4.77 0.14 2.64
N PRO A 270 5.34 0.06 1.43
CA PRO A 270 4.98 -0.80 0.30
C PRO A 270 5.52 -2.24 0.49
N GLY A 271 5.56 -2.74 1.73
CA GLY A 271 6.39 -3.86 2.15
C GLY A 271 6.07 -5.19 1.47
N PHE A 272 4.80 -5.44 1.17
CA PHE A 272 4.40 -6.67 0.48
C PHE A 272 4.59 -6.52 -1.04
N GLN A 273 4.26 -5.36 -1.60
CA GLN A 273 4.37 -5.03 -3.02
C GLN A 273 5.79 -5.30 -3.56
N TRP A 274 6.82 -4.78 -2.88
CA TRP A 274 8.20 -5.00 -3.32
C TRP A 274 8.66 -6.45 -3.13
N ARG A 275 8.17 -7.14 -2.10
CA ARG A 275 8.50 -8.54 -1.85
C ARG A 275 7.88 -9.46 -2.89
N LEU A 276 6.64 -9.20 -3.32
CA LEU A 276 6.02 -9.89 -4.46
C LEU A 276 6.86 -9.67 -5.73
N LEU A 277 7.30 -8.43 -5.97
CA LEU A 277 8.16 -8.11 -7.11
C LEU A 277 9.57 -8.71 -7.00
N SER A 278 10.07 -9.11 -5.84
CA SER A 278 11.47 -9.48 -5.64
C SER A 278 11.93 -10.77 -6.36
N GLY A 279 10.98 -11.65 -6.73
CA GLY A 279 11.27 -13.01 -7.17
C GLY A 279 11.81 -13.93 -6.06
N SER A 280 11.67 -13.51 -4.79
CA SER A 280 11.87 -14.37 -3.62
C SER A 280 10.52 -14.94 -3.19
N LEU A 281 10.54 -16.09 -2.52
CA LEU A 281 9.36 -16.63 -1.88
C LEU A 281 8.95 -15.72 -0.72
N THR A 282 7.68 -15.38 -0.65
CA THR A 282 7.14 -14.60 0.47
C THR A 282 6.48 -15.52 1.49
N PHE A 283 6.82 -15.34 2.77
CA PHE A 283 6.08 -15.93 3.87
C PHE A 283 5.12 -14.87 4.42
N LYS A 284 3.83 -14.94 4.11
CA LYS A 284 2.85 -13.94 4.56
C LYS A 284 2.23 -14.39 5.87
N GLN A 285 2.40 -13.55 6.89
CA GLN A 285 1.75 -13.70 8.17
C GLN A 285 0.22 -13.68 8.03
N SER A 286 -0.45 -14.64 8.69
CA SER A 286 -1.90 -14.63 8.89
C SER A 286 -2.29 -13.42 9.74
N SER A 287 -3.19 -12.61 9.21
CA SER A 287 -3.64 -11.35 9.81
C SER A 287 -5.02 -11.01 9.26
N ASP A 288 -5.82 -10.32 10.07
CA ASP A 288 -7.11 -9.78 9.69
C ASP A 288 -7.00 -8.43 8.96
N GLU A 289 -5.78 -7.93 8.76
CA GLU A 289 -5.53 -6.66 8.07
C GLU A 289 -5.36 -6.86 6.56
N MET A 290 -6.06 -6.02 5.80
CA MET A 290 -6.22 -6.17 4.35
C MET A 290 -5.82 -4.91 3.59
N GLN A 291 -5.11 -5.07 2.48
CA GLN A 291 -4.95 -4.06 1.43
C GLN A 291 -5.78 -4.45 0.20
N TYR A 292 -5.99 -3.47 -0.71
CA TYR A 292 -6.87 -3.59 -1.88
C TYR A 292 -6.58 -4.78 -2.82
N PHE A 293 -5.36 -5.32 -2.82
CA PHE A 293 -4.96 -6.44 -3.70
C PHE A 293 -4.89 -7.80 -2.98
N TYR A 294 -5.05 -7.84 -1.65
CA TYR A 294 -4.80 -9.06 -0.88
C TYR A 294 -5.73 -10.21 -1.28
N ALA A 295 -7.01 -9.93 -1.55
CA ALA A 295 -7.99 -10.94 -1.94
C ALA A 295 -7.69 -11.62 -3.29
N ALA A 296 -6.86 -10.99 -4.13
CA ALA A 296 -6.42 -11.58 -5.40
C ALA A 296 -5.27 -12.57 -5.23
N LEU A 297 -4.51 -12.45 -4.13
CA LEU A 297 -3.41 -13.35 -3.81
C LEU A 297 -3.94 -14.61 -3.13
N LYS A 298 -3.28 -15.73 -3.41
CA LYS A 298 -3.69 -17.04 -2.91
C LYS A 298 -2.53 -17.78 -2.24
N PRO A 299 -2.76 -18.41 -1.07
CA PRO A 299 -1.80 -19.29 -0.42
C PRO A 299 -1.30 -20.37 -1.37
N TYR A 300 -0.01 -20.67 -1.31
CA TYR A 300 0.72 -21.64 -2.14
C TYR A 300 0.66 -21.44 -3.66
N GLU A 301 -0.02 -20.39 -4.15
CA GLU A 301 0.10 -19.91 -5.54
C GLU A 301 1.01 -18.67 -5.62
N HIS A 302 0.87 -17.72 -4.68
CA HIS A 302 1.59 -16.43 -4.68
C HIS A 302 2.46 -16.20 -3.43
N TYR A 303 2.18 -16.91 -2.34
CA TYR A 303 2.93 -16.81 -1.09
C TYR A 303 2.74 -18.07 -0.25
N VAL A 304 3.57 -18.30 0.76
CA VAL A 304 3.34 -19.36 1.75
C VAL A 304 2.82 -18.71 3.03
N PRO A 305 1.64 -19.12 3.56
CA PRO A 305 1.12 -18.58 4.81
C PRO A 305 1.96 -19.04 6.00
N ILE A 306 2.11 -18.17 7.00
CA ILE A 306 2.65 -18.47 8.32
C ILE A 306 1.70 -17.97 9.41
N SER A 307 1.72 -18.59 10.58
CA SER A 307 0.92 -18.21 11.73
C SER A 307 1.22 -16.78 12.20
N HIS A 308 0.21 -16.11 12.78
CA HIS A 308 0.36 -14.75 13.31
C HIS A 308 1.50 -14.66 14.35
N ASP A 309 1.63 -15.69 15.19
CA ASP A 309 2.60 -15.81 16.27
C ASP A 309 3.95 -16.43 15.86
N MET A 310 4.20 -16.59 14.55
CA MET A 310 5.44 -17.17 14.00
C MET A 310 5.72 -18.63 14.42
N SER A 311 4.78 -19.31 15.08
CA SER A 311 4.95 -20.67 15.63
C SER A 311 5.35 -21.72 14.59
N ASP A 312 4.91 -21.55 13.34
CA ASP A 312 5.17 -22.48 12.24
C ASP A 312 6.30 -22.03 11.29
N LEU A 313 6.97 -20.89 11.56
CA LEU A 313 7.94 -20.31 10.63
C LEU A 313 9.13 -21.25 10.36
N LEU A 314 9.66 -21.90 11.40
CA LEU A 314 10.75 -22.87 11.24
C LEU A 314 10.31 -24.10 10.44
N GLU A 315 9.09 -24.57 10.62
CA GLU A 315 8.54 -25.66 9.81
C GLU A 315 8.42 -25.22 8.34
N LYS A 316 7.85 -24.03 8.07
CA LYS A 316 7.70 -23.52 6.70
C LYS A 316 9.03 -23.29 6.00
N ILE A 317 10.09 -22.90 6.72
CA ILE A 317 11.44 -22.80 6.17
C ILE A 317 12.00 -24.19 5.83
N ALA A 318 11.77 -25.22 6.66
CA ALA A 318 12.20 -26.59 6.35
C ALA A 318 11.49 -27.10 5.09
N TRP A 319 10.16 -26.97 5.06
CA TRP A 319 9.33 -27.32 3.91
C TRP A 319 9.81 -26.62 2.62
N ALA A 320 10.10 -25.31 2.69
CA ALA A 320 10.54 -24.54 1.53
C ALA A 320 11.92 -24.95 1.00
N LYS A 321 12.78 -25.53 1.84
CA LYS A 321 14.08 -26.10 1.40
C LYS A 321 13.87 -27.42 0.66
N GLU A 322 12.96 -28.25 1.14
CA GLU A 322 12.62 -29.54 0.52
C GLU A 322 11.84 -29.37 -0.80
N HIS A 323 11.13 -28.25 -0.95
CA HIS A 323 10.28 -27.94 -2.10
C HIS A 323 10.83 -26.78 -2.95
N ASP A 324 12.16 -26.67 -3.11
CA ASP A 324 12.83 -25.50 -3.71
C ASP A 324 12.27 -25.10 -5.10
N SER A 325 12.02 -26.08 -5.97
CA SER A 325 11.46 -25.83 -7.31
C SER A 325 10.03 -25.28 -7.25
N GLN A 326 9.22 -25.77 -6.33
CA GLN A 326 7.86 -25.27 -6.10
C GLN A 326 7.91 -23.85 -5.53
N CYS A 327 8.81 -23.58 -4.57
CA CYS A 327 9.01 -22.25 -4.00
C CYS A 327 9.44 -21.23 -5.07
N HIS A 328 10.31 -21.63 -6.00
CA HIS A 328 10.68 -20.79 -7.14
C HIS A 328 9.45 -20.44 -7.99
N LEU A 329 8.60 -21.42 -8.31
CA LEU A 329 7.39 -21.19 -9.10
C LEU A 329 6.40 -20.26 -8.39
N ILE A 330 6.22 -20.39 -7.07
CA ILE A 330 5.40 -19.48 -6.27
C ILE A 330 5.96 -18.05 -6.35
N ALA A 331 7.28 -17.88 -6.18
CA ALA A 331 7.93 -16.58 -6.26
C ALA A 331 7.79 -15.93 -7.65
N GLU A 332 7.89 -16.71 -8.72
CA GLU A 332 7.71 -16.22 -10.09
C GLU A 332 6.26 -15.81 -10.38
N ARG A 333 5.27 -16.58 -9.90
CA ARG A 333 3.84 -16.20 -9.98
C ARG A 333 3.54 -14.92 -9.22
N ALA A 334 4.09 -14.78 -8.02
CA ALA A 334 3.98 -13.57 -7.21
C ALA A 334 4.55 -12.34 -7.94
N ARG A 335 5.73 -12.51 -8.57
CA ARG A 335 6.38 -11.46 -9.34
C ARG A 335 5.58 -11.09 -10.58
N ALA A 336 5.05 -12.07 -11.32
CA ALA A 336 4.19 -11.83 -12.46
C ALA A 336 2.94 -11.03 -12.06
N PHE A 337 2.26 -11.42 -10.98
CA PHE A 337 1.13 -10.65 -10.44
C PHE A 337 1.52 -9.20 -10.13
N ALA A 338 2.64 -8.98 -9.44
CA ALA A 338 3.09 -7.63 -9.11
C ALA A 338 3.44 -6.79 -10.35
N GLN A 339 4.06 -7.41 -11.37
CA GLN A 339 4.38 -6.73 -12.63
C GLN A 339 3.12 -6.36 -13.43
N GLU A 340 2.10 -7.20 -13.37
CA GLU A 340 0.86 -7.00 -14.12
C GLU A 340 -0.09 -6.01 -13.42
N HIS A 341 -0.11 -6.00 -12.08
CA HIS A 341 -1.18 -5.35 -11.32
C HIS A 341 -0.72 -4.32 -10.28
N LEU A 342 0.55 -4.33 -9.87
CA LEU A 342 1.05 -3.48 -8.78
C LEU A 342 2.13 -2.47 -9.23
N LEU A 343 2.26 -2.25 -10.53
CA LEU A 343 3.08 -1.17 -11.08
C LEU A 343 2.34 0.18 -11.04
N PRO A 344 3.05 1.32 -11.06
CA PRO A 344 2.45 2.65 -10.83
C PRO A 344 1.18 2.94 -11.64
N ASN A 345 1.17 2.64 -12.94
CA ASN A 345 -0.01 2.88 -13.78
C ASN A 345 -1.22 2.04 -13.36
N GLN A 346 -1.00 0.83 -12.87
CA GLN A 346 -2.07 -0.07 -12.40
C GLN A 346 -2.60 0.37 -11.04
N ILE A 347 -1.72 0.88 -10.18
CA ILE A 347 -2.09 1.50 -8.91
C ILE A 347 -3.02 2.72 -9.15
N TYR A 348 -2.62 3.62 -10.05
CA TYR A 348 -3.46 4.78 -10.40
C TYR A 348 -4.76 4.37 -11.10
N ALA A 349 -4.73 3.35 -11.96
CA ALA A 349 -5.94 2.82 -12.61
C ALA A 349 -6.92 2.24 -11.59
N TYR A 350 -6.43 1.47 -10.62
CA TYR A 350 -7.25 0.95 -9.52
C TYR A 350 -7.90 2.08 -8.73
N LEU A 351 -7.13 3.12 -8.32
CA LEU A 351 -7.71 4.28 -7.64
C LEU A 351 -8.79 4.95 -8.48
N TYR A 352 -8.55 5.16 -9.78
CA TYR A 352 -9.57 5.73 -10.67
C TYR A 352 -10.84 4.86 -10.69
N TRP A 353 -10.72 3.53 -10.79
CA TRP A 353 -11.87 2.64 -10.81
C TRP A 353 -12.66 2.64 -9.49
N VAL A 354 -12.01 2.82 -8.34
CA VAL A 354 -12.71 3.03 -7.07
C VAL A 354 -13.53 4.32 -7.11
N LEU A 355 -12.91 5.44 -7.52
CA LEU A 355 -13.59 6.75 -7.57
C LEU A 355 -14.75 6.76 -8.57
N ASP A 356 -14.54 6.16 -9.75
CA ASP A 356 -15.53 6.02 -10.81
C ASP A 356 -16.66 5.04 -10.46
N THR A 357 -16.39 4.07 -9.58
CA THR A 357 -17.44 3.20 -9.03
C THR A 357 -18.24 3.98 -7.99
N TYR A 358 -17.58 4.65 -7.05
CA TYR A 358 -18.22 5.43 -5.99
C TYR A 358 -19.15 6.50 -6.57
N SER A 359 -18.74 7.23 -7.61
CA SER A 359 -19.57 8.30 -8.19
C SER A 359 -20.92 7.80 -8.71
N ARG A 360 -21.03 6.52 -9.11
CA ARG A 360 -22.28 5.91 -9.59
C ARG A 360 -23.26 5.58 -8.47
N PHE A 361 -22.79 5.57 -7.22
CA PHE A 361 -23.64 5.42 -6.04
C PHE A 361 -24.26 6.75 -5.60
N GLN A 362 -23.83 7.89 -6.15
CA GLN A 362 -24.33 9.22 -5.79
C GLN A 362 -25.34 9.70 -6.83
N ASP A 363 -26.48 10.23 -6.38
CA ASP A 363 -27.56 10.71 -7.24
C ASP A 363 -27.91 12.20 -7.05
N PHE A 364 -26.98 12.97 -6.48
CA PHE A 364 -27.11 14.42 -6.29
C PHE A 364 -26.12 15.20 -7.18
N ASP A 365 -26.50 16.41 -7.57
CA ASP A 365 -25.73 17.24 -8.49
C ASP A 365 -24.77 18.17 -7.74
N LEU A 366 -23.49 17.78 -7.71
CA LEU A 366 -22.42 18.56 -7.11
C LEU A 366 -22.13 19.90 -7.81
N THR A 367 -22.63 20.13 -9.03
CA THR A 367 -22.39 21.38 -9.76
C THR A 367 -23.36 22.49 -9.35
N VAL A 368 -24.45 22.14 -8.68
CA VAL A 368 -25.50 23.08 -8.26
C VAL A 368 -25.33 23.52 -6.81
N GLU A 369 -24.73 22.68 -5.95
CA GLU A 369 -24.49 23.02 -4.55
C GLU A 369 -23.31 23.99 -4.39
N PRO A 370 -23.53 25.22 -3.88
CA PRO A 370 -22.43 26.13 -3.62
C PRO A 370 -21.53 25.55 -2.52
N LEU A 371 -20.23 25.55 -2.76
CA LEU A 371 -19.25 25.17 -1.74
C LEU A 371 -19.20 26.23 -0.65
N GLY A 372 -19.35 25.80 0.60
CA GLY A 372 -19.15 26.66 1.77
C GLY A 372 -17.69 27.08 1.98
N PRO A 373 -17.43 28.04 2.87
CA PRO A 373 -16.08 28.57 3.16
C PRO A 373 -15.09 27.53 3.70
N GLU A 374 -15.59 26.39 4.18
CA GLU A 374 -14.81 25.26 4.67
C GLU A 374 -14.11 24.46 3.55
N TRP A 375 -14.50 24.67 2.29
CA TRP A 375 -13.90 24.03 1.13
C TRP A 375 -12.75 24.83 0.56
N GLN A 376 -11.60 24.17 0.40
CA GLN A 376 -10.42 24.75 -0.22
C GLN A 376 -10.17 24.10 -1.58
N GLU A 377 -10.14 24.88 -2.66
CA GLU A 377 -9.66 24.40 -3.96
C GLU A 377 -8.16 24.08 -3.85
N GLN A 378 -7.78 22.88 -4.27
CA GLN A 378 -6.40 22.44 -4.28
C GLN A 378 -5.81 22.68 -5.66
N PHE A 379 -4.54 23.10 -5.68
CA PHE A 379 -3.78 23.35 -6.89
C PHE A 379 -2.51 22.49 -6.89
N ARG A 380 -1.98 22.27 -8.10
CA ARG A 380 -0.81 21.43 -8.31
C ARG A 380 0.49 22.12 -7.90
#